data_AF-A0A8S9RQM3-F1
#
_entry.id   AF-A0A8S9RQM3-F1
#
_cell.length_a   1.000
_cell.length_b   1.000
_cell.length_c   1.000
_cell.angle_alpha   90.00
_cell.angle_beta   90.00
_cell.angle_gamma   90.00
#
_symmetry.space_group_name_H-M   'P 1'
#
loop_
_entity.id
_entity.type
_entity.pdbx_description
1 polymer ?
#
loop_
_entity_poly.entity_id
_entity_poly.type
_entity_poly.pdbx_seq_one_letter_code
_entity_poly.pdbx_strand_id
1 'polypeptide(L)'
;MEALKVWSLTASPLRQLLRLSSSSTAIYGRRSHRSSLMLRCASAASSSSSSNAATAETPKPSGRNRRAGSSSNSTSDREAIRSIRLKKVEELRGQGVEPYAYKWEKSHSANQLQEIYKHLANGEELNDESDRVSIAGRVVARRAFGKLAFLTLRDDSGTIQLYCEKERLSDEQFEQLKAFIDIGDILGASGSMKRTEKGELSICVSSFSILTKSLLPLPDKYHGLTDIDKRYRQRYVDMIANPEVADVFRKRAKIVSEIRKTVESSGYLEVETPVLQGAAGGAEARPFVTYHNSLGRDLYLRIATELHLKRMLVRGNLKQDKWFEEEIS
;
A
#
# COMPACT_ATOMS: atom_id res chain seq x y z
N MET A 1 -17.81 -50.07 -51.96
CA MET A 1 -18.02 -48.61 -51.86
C MET A 1 -16.78 -48.08 -51.14
N GLU A 2 -15.70 -47.72 -51.82
CA GLU A 2 -15.53 -46.47 -52.61
C GLU A 2 -15.80 -45.20 -51.78
N ALA A 3 -14.93 -44.17 -51.75
CA ALA A 3 -13.56 -44.02 -52.26
C ALA A 3 -12.83 -42.81 -51.60
N LEU A 4 -11.48 -42.88 -51.51
CA LEU A 4 -10.46 -41.89 -51.95
C LEU A 4 -10.87 -40.39 -52.04
N LYS A 5 -10.13 -39.33 -51.64
CA LYS A 5 -8.69 -39.02 -51.44
C LYS A 5 -8.54 -37.96 -50.30
N VAL A 6 -7.40 -37.61 -49.68
CA VAL A 6 -5.94 -37.92 -49.81
C VAL A 6 -5.13 -37.18 -50.91
N TRP A 7 -4.54 -35.99 -50.62
CA TRP A 7 -3.17 -35.64 -51.08
C TRP A 7 -2.47 -34.47 -50.34
N SER A 8 -1.20 -34.71 -50.05
CA SER A 8 -0.13 -33.77 -49.65
C SER A 8 0.79 -33.48 -50.84
N LEU A 9 1.80 -32.59 -50.66
CA LEU A 9 3.14 -32.47 -51.32
C LEU A 9 3.46 -30.95 -51.45
N THR A 10 4.38 -30.35 -50.69
CA THR A 10 5.87 -30.33 -50.82
C THR A 10 6.42 -29.90 -52.19
N ALA A 11 7.06 -28.72 -52.26
CA ALA A 11 8.39 -28.50 -52.88
C ALA A 11 8.86 -27.03 -52.75
N SER A 12 10.16 -26.83 -52.45
CA SER A 12 10.93 -25.58 -52.69
C SER A 12 11.49 -25.61 -54.16
N PRO A 13 12.46 -24.79 -54.68
CA PRO A 13 13.48 -23.95 -54.01
C PRO A 13 13.89 -22.63 -54.75
N LEU A 14 15.05 -22.06 -54.36
CA LEU A 14 16.06 -21.31 -55.16
C LEU A 14 16.31 -19.81 -54.82
N ARG A 15 17.53 -19.57 -54.28
CA ARG A 15 18.54 -18.54 -54.67
C ARG A 15 18.22 -17.06 -54.34
N GLN A 16 19.16 -16.11 -54.21
CA GLN A 16 20.64 -15.97 -53.99
C GLN A 16 20.83 -14.50 -53.52
N LEU A 17 21.92 -13.96 -52.93
CA LEU A 17 23.30 -14.32 -52.56
C LEU A 17 23.72 -13.28 -51.45
N LEU A 18 24.64 -13.50 -50.50
CA LEU A 18 26.09 -13.20 -50.61
C LEU A 18 26.89 -13.62 -49.35
N ARG A 19 27.92 -14.44 -49.60
CA ARG A 19 29.24 -14.51 -48.90
C ARG A 19 29.92 -13.12 -48.87
N LEU A 20 30.98 -12.76 -48.14
CA LEU A 20 32.04 -13.32 -47.25
C LEU A 20 32.48 -12.10 -46.35
N SER A 21 33.42 -12.10 -45.40
CA SER A 21 34.58 -12.95 -45.09
C SER A 21 34.89 -12.95 -43.58
N SER A 22 35.69 -13.93 -43.15
CA SER A 22 36.31 -13.98 -41.83
C SER A 22 37.77 -13.52 -41.85
N SER A 23 38.35 -13.43 -40.64
CA SER A 23 39.78 -13.56 -40.34
C SER A 23 40.66 -12.30 -40.41
N SER A 24 41.18 -11.89 -39.24
CA SER A 24 42.63 -11.78 -39.03
C SER A 24 42.99 -11.84 -37.55
N THR A 25 44.04 -12.61 -37.24
CA THR A 25 44.65 -12.77 -35.91
C THR A 25 45.93 -11.94 -35.89
N ALA A 26 46.23 -11.20 -34.80
CA ALA A 26 47.56 -11.15 -34.14
C ALA A 26 47.82 -9.93 -33.22
N ILE A 27 48.00 -10.22 -31.92
CA ILE A 27 49.21 -9.90 -31.12
C ILE A 27 49.53 -8.44 -30.65
N TYR A 28 50.04 -8.40 -29.39
CA TYR A 28 50.73 -7.33 -28.63
C TYR A 28 49.93 -6.12 -28.09
N GLY A 29 50.05 -5.89 -26.77
CA GLY A 29 49.46 -4.73 -26.08
C GLY A 29 49.55 -4.72 -24.55
N ARG A 30 50.70 -5.09 -23.95
CA ARG A 30 50.88 -5.12 -22.49
C ARG A 30 50.93 -3.69 -21.93
N ARG A 31 49.97 -3.27 -21.08
CA ARG A 31 50.17 -2.11 -20.18
C ARG A 31 49.40 -2.26 -18.87
N SER A 32 50.15 -2.39 -17.78
CA SER A 32 49.63 -2.36 -16.41
C SER A 32 49.52 -0.92 -15.94
N HIS A 33 48.38 -0.53 -15.37
CA HIS A 33 48.29 0.64 -14.50
C HIS A 33 47.76 0.21 -13.13
N ARG A 34 48.67 0.20 -12.15
CA ARG A 34 48.32 0.15 -10.73
C ARG A 34 47.76 1.53 -10.35
N SER A 35 46.52 1.60 -9.88
CA SER A 35 46.06 2.74 -9.09
C SER A 35 46.38 2.46 -7.61
N SER A 36 47.25 3.28 -7.03
CA SER A 36 47.59 3.23 -5.61
C SER A 36 46.49 3.91 -4.79
N LEU A 37 45.71 3.15 -4.02
CA LEU A 37 44.81 3.71 -3.02
C LEU A 37 45.62 4.05 -1.76
N MET A 38 45.86 5.33 -1.48
CA MET A 38 46.44 5.73 -0.20
C MET A 38 45.40 5.63 0.91
N LEU A 39 45.66 4.76 1.88
CA LEU A 39 44.93 4.69 3.14
C LEU A 39 45.42 5.84 4.05
N ARG A 40 44.53 6.78 4.41
CA ARG A 40 44.87 7.87 5.33
C ARG A 40 44.19 7.67 6.67
N CYS A 41 44.89 7.02 7.60
CA CYS A 41 44.49 6.98 9.00
C CYS A 41 44.65 8.36 9.64
N ALA A 42 43.76 8.72 10.56
CA ALA A 42 43.92 9.83 11.48
C ALA A 42 43.68 9.31 12.91
N SER A 43 44.70 9.42 13.75
CA SER A 43 44.69 8.97 15.14
C SER A 43 44.36 10.09 16.12
N ALA A 44 43.88 9.69 17.29
CA ALA A 44 43.47 10.49 18.44
C ALA A 44 44.34 11.71 18.82
N ALA A 45 43.70 12.69 19.47
CA ALA A 45 44.15 13.18 20.79
C ALA A 45 43.01 13.91 21.54
N SER A 46 42.92 13.66 22.84
CA SER A 46 42.12 14.39 23.82
C SER A 46 42.94 15.46 24.52
N SER A 47 42.34 16.60 24.89
CA SER A 47 42.80 17.37 26.06
C SER A 47 41.67 18.19 26.68
N SER A 48 41.77 18.37 27.99
CA SER A 48 40.81 19.03 28.87
C SER A 48 41.31 20.41 29.32
N SER A 49 40.40 21.36 29.56
CA SER A 49 40.54 22.31 30.68
C SER A 49 39.23 23.05 30.97
N SER A 50 39.10 23.49 32.21
CA SER A 50 37.93 24.14 32.80
C SER A 50 38.29 25.54 33.32
N SER A 51 37.36 26.51 33.24
CA SER A 51 37.19 27.56 34.26
C SER A 51 35.98 28.48 33.96
N ASN A 52 35.37 29.02 35.02
CA ASN A 52 34.18 29.88 34.99
C ASN A 52 34.51 31.37 34.72
N ALA A 53 33.54 32.17 34.26
CA ALA A 53 32.97 33.31 35.02
C ALA A 53 31.96 34.21 34.25
N ALA A 54 30.92 34.64 34.97
CA ALA A 54 30.31 35.99 35.00
C ALA A 54 29.57 36.61 33.78
N THR A 55 28.23 36.63 33.90
CA THR A 55 27.30 37.79 33.76
C THR A 55 27.41 38.81 32.60
N ALA A 56 26.32 38.90 31.82
CA ALA A 56 25.77 40.17 31.31
C ALA A 56 24.26 40.02 30.99
N GLU A 57 23.43 40.96 31.47
CA GLU A 57 21.98 41.01 31.17
C GLU A 57 21.63 42.11 30.15
N THR A 58 20.44 41.92 29.53
CA THR A 58 19.51 42.89 28.89
C THR A 58 19.57 43.08 27.36
N PRO A 59 18.47 43.50 26.70
CA PRO A 59 17.05 43.51 27.09
C PRO A 59 16.11 42.75 26.11
N LYS A 60 14.82 42.61 26.48
CA LYS A 60 13.73 42.11 25.60
C LYS A 60 13.28 43.18 24.59
N PRO A 61 12.82 42.77 23.39
CA PRO A 61 11.70 43.40 22.71
C PRO A 61 10.41 42.56 22.85
N SER A 62 9.27 43.24 22.81
CA SER A 62 7.93 42.68 23.04
C SER A 62 7.26 42.13 21.78
N GLY A 63 6.37 41.15 21.99
CA GLY A 63 5.13 41.05 21.21
C GLY A 63 5.17 40.38 19.83
N ARG A 64 4.89 39.07 19.80
CA ARG A 64 3.87 38.54 18.87
C ARG A 64 3.26 37.25 19.39
N ASN A 65 1.96 37.31 19.66
CA ASN A 65 1.18 36.24 20.28
C ASN A 65 0.89 35.13 19.27
N ARG A 66 1.89 34.28 18.96
CA ARG A 66 1.67 33.04 18.19
C ARG A 66 0.99 32.03 19.11
N ARG A 67 -0.34 32.01 19.11
CA ARG A 67 -1.12 30.86 19.57
C ARG A 67 -0.72 29.64 18.74
N ALA A 68 0.19 28.83 19.26
CA ALA A 68 0.40 27.47 18.77
C ALA A 68 -0.89 26.70 19.08
N GLY A 69 -1.63 26.33 18.04
CA GLY A 69 -2.83 25.50 18.17
C GLY A 69 -2.43 24.09 18.58
N SER A 70 -2.34 23.84 19.89
CA SER A 70 -2.18 22.50 20.43
C SER A 70 -3.48 21.71 20.22
N SER A 71 -3.59 21.02 19.09
CA SER A 71 -4.64 20.03 18.81
C SER A 71 -4.37 18.73 19.59
N SER A 72 -4.24 18.85 20.91
CA SER A 72 -4.19 17.73 21.84
C SER A 72 -5.56 17.07 21.93
N ASN A 73 -5.89 16.27 20.91
CA ASN A 73 -7.12 15.50 20.81
C ASN A 73 -7.19 14.53 22.00
N SER A 74 -7.99 14.86 23.01
CA SER A 74 -7.92 14.20 24.31
C SER A 74 -8.54 12.80 24.24
N THR A 75 -8.11 11.90 25.13
CA THR A 75 -8.69 10.55 25.20
C THR A 75 -10.20 10.61 25.46
N SER A 76 -10.66 11.60 26.22
CA SER A 76 -12.08 11.93 26.45
C SER A 76 -12.83 12.29 25.17
N ASP A 77 -12.25 13.10 24.27
CA ASP A 77 -12.92 13.48 23.02
C ASP A 77 -13.12 12.28 22.10
N ARG A 78 -12.13 11.37 22.07
CA ARG A 78 -12.20 10.13 21.27
C ARG A 78 -13.30 9.20 21.75
N GLU A 79 -13.43 9.00 23.07
CA GLU A 79 -14.46 8.11 23.62
C GLU A 79 -15.86 8.75 23.55
N ALA A 80 -15.96 10.08 23.70
CA ALA A 80 -17.19 10.81 23.44
C ALA A 80 -17.67 10.60 21.99
N ILE A 81 -16.81 10.81 20.98
CA ILE A 81 -17.13 10.54 19.57
C ILE A 81 -17.51 9.07 19.38
N ARG A 82 -16.80 8.13 20.00
CA ARG A 82 -17.10 6.70 19.91
C ARG A 82 -18.49 6.37 20.44
N SER A 83 -18.88 6.92 21.58
CA SER A 83 -20.21 6.72 22.18
C SER A 83 -21.33 7.25 21.27
N ILE A 84 -21.13 8.42 20.63
CA ILE A 84 -22.10 8.99 19.68
C ILE A 84 -22.23 8.08 18.46
N ARG A 85 -21.12 7.56 17.92
CA ARG A 85 -21.14 6.68 16.75
C ARG A 85 -21.67 5.28 17.06
N LEU A 86 -21.57 4.80 18.30
CA LEU A 86 -22.25 3.58 18.76
C LEU A 86 -23.77 3.77 18.82
N LYS A 87 -24.26 4.89 19.36
CA LYS A 87 -25.71 5.21 19.33
C LYS A 87 -26.26 5.24 17.89
N LYS A 88 -25.53 5.84 16.95
CA LYS A 88 -25.87 5.78 15.51
C LYS A 88 -25.95 4.34 14.95
N VAL A 89 -25.12 3.41 15.43
CA VAL A 89 -25.16 1.99 15.05
C VAL A 89 -26.41 1.29 15.61
N GLU A 90 -26.81 1.63 16.83
CA GLU A 90 -28.03 1.13 17.47
C GLU A 90 -29.29 1.68 16.78
N GLU A 91 -29.31 2.98 16.48
CA GLU A 91 -30.39 3.65 15.73
C GLU A 91 -30.57 3.07 14.32
N LEU A 92 -29.49 2.84 13.56
CA LEU A 92 -29.55 2.19 12.24
C LEU A 92 -30.17 0.79 12.33
N ARG A 93 -29.75 -0.02 13.30
CA ARG A 93 -30.32 -1.35 13.53
C ARG A 93 -31.79 -1.29 13.93
N GLY A 94 -32.18 -0.31 14.76
CA GLY A 94 -33.58 -0.04 15.10
C GLY A 94 -34.44 0.32 13.90
N GLN A 95 -33.86 0.91 12.86
CA GLN A 95 -34.48 1.20 11.55
C GLN A 95 -34.40 0.01 10.57
N GLY A 96 -33.89 -1.15 10.98
CA GLY A 96 -33.72 -2.33 10.11
C GLY A 96 -32.55 -2.22 9.12
N VAL A 97 -31.69 -1.20 9.24
CA VAL A 97 -30.50 -1.01 8.40
C VAL A 97 -29.29 -1.67 9.05
N GLU A 98 -28.60 -2.56 8.35
CA GLU A 98 -27.35 -3.16 8.83
C GLU A 98 -26.15 -2.20 8.62
N PRO A 99 -25.50 -1.69 9.69
CA PRO A 99 -24.31 -0.83 9.58
C PRO A 99 -23.01 -1.55 9.17
N TYR A 100 -23.02 -2.88 9.05
CA TYR A 100 -21.89 -3.72 8.67
C TYR A 100 -22.29 -4.72 7.56
N ALA A 101 -22.41 -4.24 6.32
CA ALA A 101 -22.86 -5.06 5.20
C ALA A 101 -21.91 -6.23 4.87
N TYR A 102 -22.49 -7.41 4.64
CA TYR A 102 -21.76 -8.63 4.27
C TYR A 102 -21.17 -8.62 2.86
N LYS A 103 -21.77 -7.87 1.93
CA LYS A 103 -21.40 -7.87 0.51
C LYS A 103 -21.74 -6.53 -0.16
N TRP A 104 -20.90 -6.13 -1.11
CA TRP A 104 -21.19 -5.05 -2.06
C TRP A 104 -20.50 -5.36 -3.39
N GLU A 105 -21.24 -5.29 -4.50
CA GLU A 105 -20.67 -5.50 -5.84
C GLU A 105 -20.08 -4.20 -6.37
N LYS A 106 -18.74 -4.08 -6.34
CA LYS A 106 -17.97 -2.98 -6.92
C LYS A 106 -17.73 -3.28 -8.41
N SER A 107 -18.16 -2.42 -9.32
CA SER A 107 -17.87 -2.58 -10.76
C SER A 107 -16.56 -1.90 -11.16
N HIS A 108 -16.21 -0.76 -10.56
CA HIS A 108 -15.02 0.01 -10.93
C HIS A 108 -14.29 0.59 -9.72
N SER A 109 -12.97 0.82 -9.86
CA SER A 109 -12.16 1.62 -8.94
C SER A 109 -12.19 3.11 -9.30
N ALA A 110 -11.84 3.97 -8.33
CA ALA A 110 -11.87 5.42 -8.52
C ALA A 110 -10.99 5.87 -9.71
N ASN A 111 -9.75 5.39 -9.82
CA ASN A 111 -8.87 5.77 -10.93
C ASN A 111 -9.30 5.20 -12.28
N GLN A 112 -9.92 4.02 -12.32
CA GLN A 112 -10.49 3.49 -13.57
C GLN A 112 -11.57 4.44 -14.10
N LEU A 113 -12.47 4.93 -13.24
CA LEU A 113 -13.48 5.91 -13.62
C LEU A 113 -12.87 7.24 -14.06
N GLN A 114 -11.82 7.72 -13.39
CA GLN A 114 -11.10 8.95 -13.78
C GLN A 114 -10.50 8.85 -15.19
N GLU A 115 -9.95 7.69 -15.58
CA GLU A 115 -9.35 7.51 -16.90
C GLU A 115 -10.39 7.22 -17.99
N ILE A 116 -11.42 6.39 -17.71
CA ILE A 116 -12.52 6.12 -18.65
C ILE A 116 -13.25 7.43 -19.02
N TYR A 117 -13.67 8.20 -18.01
CA TYR A 117 -14.46 9.43 -18.20
C TYR A 117 -13.60 10.70 -18.23
N LYS A 118 -12.33 10.58 -18.62
CA LYS A 118 -11.38 11.69 -18.83
C LYS A 118 -11.82 12.65 -19.94
N HIS A 119 -12.57 12.14 -20.91
CA HIS A 119 -13.08 12.87 -22.06
C HIS A 119 -14.38 13.64 -21.77
N LEU A 120 -15.10 13.29 -20.69
CA LEU A 120 -16.38 13.90 -20.31
C LEU A 120 -16.21 15.40 -20.02
N ALA A 121 -16.99 16.26 -20.65
CA ALA A 121 -16.86 17.71 -20.57
C ALA A 121 -17.43 18.29 -19.27
N ASN A 122 -17.01 19.51 -18.89
CA ASN A 122 -17.50 20.16 -17.68
C ASN A 122 -19.00 20.46 -17.78
N GLY A 123 -19.76 20.07 -16.75
CA GLY A 123 -21.22 20.18 -16.72
C GLY A 123 -21.96 19.00 -17.36
N GLU A 124 -21.25 18.14 -18.11
CA GLU A 124 -21.82 16.98 -18.79
C GLU A 124 -22.16 15.86 -17.80
N GLU A 125 -23.27 15.17 -18.07
CA GLU A 125 -23.79 14.07 -17.28
C GLU A 125 -24.30 12.98 -18.22
N LEU A 126 -23.82 11.75 -17.98
CA LEU A 126 -24.32 10.56 -18.66
C LEU A 126 -25.59 10.09 -17.96
N ASN A 127 -26.64 9.81 -18.75
CA ASN A 127 -27.95 9.40 -18.24
C ASN A 127 -28.35 7.99 -18.71
N ASP A 128 -27.49 7.30 -19.46
CA ASP A 128 -27.77 5.97 -19.98
C ASP A 128 -27.56 4.90 -18.89
N GLU A 129 -28.51 3.97 -18.77
CA GLU A 129 -28.47 2.90 -17.77
C GLU A 129 -27.27 1.95 -17.95
N SER A 130 -26.65 1.92 -19.13
CA SER A 130 -25.39 1.21 -19.40
C SER A 130 -24.16 1.81 -18.72
N ASP A 131 -24.17 3.12 -18.41
CA ASP A 131 -23.07 3.84 -17.75
C ASP A 131 -23.18 3.85 -16.22
N ARG A 132 -24.03 2.98 -15.65
CA ARG A 132 -24.20 2.87 -14.20
C ARG A 132 -22.98 2.22 -13.55
N VAL A 133 -22.34 3.00 -12.69
CA VAL A 133 -21.16 2.56 -11.94
C VAL A 133 -21.56 2.20 -10.51
N SER A 134 -20.80 1.29 -9.91
CA SER A 134 -20.85 0.96 -8.49
C SER A 134 -19.44 1.00 -7.93
N ILE A 135 -19.23 1.80 -6.90
CA ILE A 135 -17.95 1.93 -6.19
C ILE A 135 -18.14 1.66 -4.71
N ALA A 136 -17.06 1.22 -4.06
CA ALA A 136 -16.94 1.20 -2.61
C ALA A 136 -15.65 1.91 -2.17
N GLY A 137 -15.72 2.67 -1.08
CA GLY A 137 -14.58 3.42 -0.56
C GLY A 137 -14.84 4.05 0.81
N ARG A 138 -13.80 4.65 1.39
CA ARG A 138 -13.86 5.36 2.67
C ARG A 138 -14.24 6.82 2.47
N VAL A 139 -15.18 7.34 3.25
CA VAL A 139 -15.51 8.77 3.31
C VAL A 139 -14.35 9.54 3.94
N VAL A 140 -13.63 10.33 3.13
CA VAL A 140 -12.51 11.17 3.60
C VAL A 140 -12.88 12.65 3.72
N ALA A 141 -13.99 13.07 3.10
CA ALA A 141 -14.59 14.38 3.29
C ALA A 141 -16.11 14.30 3.08
N ARG A 142 -16.86 15.17 3.76
CA ARG A 142 -18.31 15.31 3.64
C ARG A 142 -18.69 16.79 3.76
N ARG A 143 -19.61 17.26 2.91
CA ARG A 143 -20.20 18.60 2.93
C ARG A 143 -21.70 18.48 2.59
N ALA A 144 -22.57 19.16 3.29
CA ALA A 144 -24.02 19.11 3.05
C ALA A 144 -24.62 20.52 3.05
N PHE A 145 -25.50 20.80 2.10
CA PHE A 145 -26.08 22.11 1.81
C PHE A 145 -27.56 21.92 1.41
N GLY A 146 -28.49 22.03 2.37
CA GLY A 146 -29.93 21.95 2.11
C GLY A 146 -30.36 20.63 1.44
N LYS A 147 -30.67 20.69 0.13
CA LYS A 147 -31.08 19.56 -0.73
C LYS A 147 -29.92 18.80 -1.41
N LEU A 148 -28.68 19.23 -1.22
CA LEU A 148 -27.49 18.67 -1.88
C LEU A 148 -26.43 18.25 -0.87
N ALA A 149 -25.74 17.15 -1.12
CA ALA A 149 -24.58 16.73 -0.34
C ALA A 149 -23.45 16.22 -1.25
N PHE A 150 -22.21 16.53 -0.87
CA PHE A 150 -21.00 16.08 -1.53
C PHE A 150 -20.19 15.24 -0.54
N LEU A 151 -19.79 14.04 -0.96
CA LEU A 151 -18.84 13.21 -0.21
C LEU A 151 -17.63 12.93 -1.10
N THR A 152 -16.44 12.88 -0.52
CA THR A 152 -15.26 12.34 -1.23
C THR A 152 -15.03 10.93 -0.73
N LEU A 153 -15.19 9.95 -1.62
CA LEU A 153 -14.76 8.58 -1.36
C LEU A 153 -13.30 8.40 -1.78
N ARG A 154 -12.57 7.61 -1.00
CA ARG A 154 -11.23 7.10 -1.31
C ARG A 154 -11.26 5.59 -1.33
N ASP A 155 -10.85 4.98 -2.43
CA ASP A 155 -10.58 3.55 -2.49
C ASP A 155 -9.06 3.28 -2.47
N ASP A 156 -8.66 2.07 -2.81
CA ASP A 156 -7.26 1.67 -2.91
C ASP A 156 -6.52 2.36 -4.07
N SER A 157 -7.23 2.72 -5.14
CA SER A 157 -6.65 3.36 -6.33
C SER A 157 -6.51 4.87 -6.18
N GLY A 158 -7.53 5.55 -5.65
CA GLY A 158 -7.59 7.01 -5.62
C GLY A 158 -8.87 7.55 -5.00
N THR A 159 -9.34 8.69 -5.51
CA THR A 159 -10.52 9.40 -4.97
C THR A 159 -11.53 9.78 -6.05
N ILE A 160 -12.81 9.72 -5.68
CA ILE A 160 -13.92 10.20 -6.50
C ILE A 160 -14.92 10.99 -5.65
N GLN A 161 -15.62 11.94 -6.26
CA GLN A 161 -16.69 12.67 -5.63
C GLN A 161 -18.01 11.88 -5.77
N LEU A 162 -18.80 11.87 -4.70
CA LEU A 162 -20.21 11.51 -4.73
C LEU A 162 -21.02 12.79 -4.72
N TYR A 163 -21.97 12.87 -5.64
CA TYR A 163 -22.90 13.97 -5.82
C TYR A 163 -24.30 13.45 -5.45
N CYS A 164 -24.80 13.85 -4.29
CA CYS A 164 -26.02 13.30 -3.70
C CYS A 164 -27.11 14.38 -3.64
N GLU A 165 -28.11 14.27 -4.51
CA GLU A 165 -29.27 15.16 -4.55
C GLU A 165 -30.49 14.52 -3.89
N LYS A 166 -31.26 15.33 -3.15
CA LYS A 166 -32.55 14.93 -2.57
C LYS A 166 -33.58 14.48 -3.63
N GLU A 167 -33.45 14.93 -4.87
CA GLU A 167 -34.41 14.62 -5.93
C GLU A 167 -34.10 13.29 -6.64
N ARG A 168 -32.92 12.69 -6.39
CA ARG A 168 -32.49 11.40 -6.96
C ARG A 168 -32.48 10.25 -5.96
N LEU A 169 -32.22 10.57 -4.70
CA LEU A 169 -32.39 9.67 -3.56
C LEU A 169 -33.82 9.81 -3.03
N SER A 170 -34.34 8.80 -2.33
CA SER A 170 -35.57 9.00 -1.56
C SER A 170 -35.34 9.99 -0.42
N ASP A 171 -36.39 10.68 0.02
CA ASP A 171 -36.36 11.59 1.18
C ASP A 171 -35.72 10.93 2.41
N GLU A 172 -36.09 9.67 2.67
CA GLU A 172 -35.55 8.86 3.76
C GLU A 172 -34.05 8.58 3.58
N GLN A 173 -33.62 8.13 2.40
CA GLN A 173 -32.20 7.87 2.12
C GLN A 173 -31.35 9.16 2.20
N PHE A 174 -31.90 10.31 1.78
CA PHE A 174 -31.16 11.56 1.81
C PHE A 174 -30.98 12.10 3.24
N GLU A 175 -32.00 11.99 4.10
CA GLU A 175 -31.84 12.34 5.52
C GLU A 175 -31.02 11.29 6.28
N GLN A 176 -31.11 10.00 5.92
CA GLN A 176 -30.21 8.96 6.44
C GLN A 176 -28.73 9.26 6.12
N LEU A 177 -28.45 9.65 4.87
CA LEU A 177 -27.12 10.09 4.42
C LEU A 177 -26.61 11.28 5.25
N LYS A 178 -27.50 12.19 5.66
CA LYS A 178 -27.13 13.34 6.49
C LYS A 178 -26.91 12.98 7.95
N ALA A 179 -27.77 12.16 8.55
CA ALA A 179 -27.72 11.85 9.97
C ALA A 179 -26.58 10.87 10.29
N PHE A 180 -26.47 9.78 9.53
CA PHE A 180 -25.69 8.61 9.96
C PHE A 180 -24.28 8.54 9.39
N ILE A 181 -24.02 9.06 8.19
CA ILE A 181 -22.70 8.93 7.54
C ILE A 181 -21.68 9.90 8.13
N ASP A 182 -20.58 9.40 8.67
CA ASP A 182 -19.49 10.18 9.23
C ASP A 182 -18.17 9.99 8.44
N ILE A 183 -17.26 10.96 8.57
CA ILE A 183 -15.89 10.83 8.04
C ILE A 183 -15.20 9.64 8.72
N GLY A 184 -14.65 8.76 7.89
CA GLY A 184 -14.05 7.48 8.27
C GLY A 184 -14.88 6.25 7.88
N ASP A 185 -16.19 6.38 7.64
CA ASP A 185 -17.07 5.27 7.28
C ASP A 185 -16.71 4.70 5.90
N ILE A 186 -17.03 3.42 5.66
CA ILE A 186 -16.94 2.79 4.35
C ILE A 186 -18.34 2.73 3.75
N LEU A 187 -18.51 3.27 2.55
CA LEU A 187 -19.77 3.26 1.80
C LEU A 187 -19.60 2.51 0.48
N GLY A 188 -20.70 1.90 0.04
CA GLY A 188 -20.96 1.55 -1.34
C GLY A 188 -21.90 2.59 -1.92
N ALA A 189 -21.67 3.02 -3.16
CA ALA A 189 -22.53 3.97 -3.87
C ALA A 189 -22.65 3.58 -5.34
N SER A 190 -23.86 3.70 -5.89
CA SER A 190 -24.14 3.44 -7.30
C SER A 190 -24.97 4.54 -7.96
N GLY A 191 -24.73 4.76 -9.25
CA GLY A 191 -25.37 5.83 -10.00
C GLY A 191 -24.65 6.11 -11.32
N SER A 192 -25.01 7.24 -11.94
CA SER A 192 -24.45 7.67 -13.21
C SER A 192 -23.23 8.59 -13.04
N MET A 193 -22.50 8.82 -14.14
CA MET A 193 -21.29 9.64 -14.15
C MET A 193 -21.58 11.07 -14.59
N LYS A 194 -21.01 12.04 -13.87
CA LYS A 194 -21.10 13.47 -14.16
C LYS A 194 -19.77 14.15 -13.96
N ARG A 195 -19.42 15.14 -14.78
CA ARG A 195 -18.36 16.09 -14.44
C ARG A 195 -19.00 17.41 -14.04
N THR A 196 -18.70 17.89 -12.83
CA THR A 196 -19.21 19.18 -12.35
C THR A 196 -18.71 20.33 -13.23
N GLU A 197 -19.37 21.49 -13.18
CA GLU A 197 -18.91 22.72 -13.89
C GLU A 197 -17.46 23.10 -13.54
N LYS A 198 -17.01 22.74 -12.33
CA LYS A 198 -15.65 22.95 -11.81
C LYS A 198 -14.64 21.89 -12.28
N GLY A 199 -15.05 20.94 -13.12
CA GLY A 199 -14.22 19.88 -13.68
C GLY A 199 -14.01 18.66 -12.78
N GLU A 200 -14.58 18.62 -11.58
CA GLU A 200 -14.47 17.48 -10.65
C GLU A 200 -15.41 16.36 -11.11
N LEU A 201 -14.85 15.17 -11.38
CA LEU A 201 -15.60 13.96 -11.77
C LEU A 201 -16.34 13.38 -10.56
N SER A 202 -17.63 13.15 -10.75
CA SER A 202 -18.61 12.76 -9.74
C SER A 202 -19.43 11.55 -10.16
N ILE A 203 -19.88 10.79 -9.17
CA ILE A 203 -20.99 9.84 -9.32
C ILE A 203 -22.26 10.53 -8.81
N CYS A 204 -23.27 10.71 -9.67
CA CYS A 204 -24.61 11.12 -9.29
C CYS A 204 -25.31 9.95 -8.59
N VAL A 205 -25.34 9.99 -7.25
CA VAL A 205 -25.76 8.84 -6.45
C VAL A 205 -27.27 8.62 -6.56
N SER A 206 -27.63 7.41 -6.99
CA SER A 206 -29.01 6.91 -7.07
C SER A 206 -29.34 5.92 -5.96
N SER A 207 -28.32 5.23 -5.43
CA SER A 207 -28.43 4.43 -4.21
C SER A 207 -27.07 4.34 -3.51
N PHE A 208 -27.09 4.15 -2.20
CA PHE A 208 -25.89 3.89 -1.40
C PHE A 208 -26.19 2.86 -0.30
N SER A 209 -25.13 2.29 0.27
CA SER A 209 -25.19 1.44 1.45
C SER A 209 -24.02 1.73 2.39
N ILE A 210 -24.28 1.62 3.69
CA ILE A 210 -23.25 1.73 4.72
C ILE A 210 -22.60 0.34 4.86
N LEU A 211 -21.38 0.19 4.36
CA LEU A 211 -20.66 -1.09 4.38
C LEU A 211 -19.96 -1.31 5.71
N THR A 212 -19.45 -0.24 6.33
CA THR A 212 -18.83 -0.31 7.65
C THR A 212 -18.93 1.04 8.35
N LYS A 213 -19.69 1.10 9.43
CA LYS A 213 -19.65 2.26 10.34
C LYS A 213 -18.32 2.31 11.10
N SER A 214 -17.59 3.41 10.95
CA SER A 214 -16.35 3.68 11.68
C SER A 214 -16.64 4.25 13.07
N LEU A 215 -16.16 3.61 14.13
CA LEU A 215 -16.44 4.05 15.52
C LEU A 215 -15.46 5.13 16.02
N LEU A 216 -14.32 5.30 15.37
CA LEU A 216 -13.29 6.28 15.75
C LEU A 216 -13.08 7.29 14.62
N PRO A 217 -12.81 8.57 14.92
CA PRO A 217 -12.49 9.56 13.91
C PRO A 217 -11.15 9.25 13.24
N LEU A 218 -11.01 9.66 11.98
CA LEU A 218 -9.69 9.71 11.31
C LEU A 218 -8.79 10.76 11.97
N PRO A 219 -7.45 10.63 11.87
CA PRO A 219 -6.53 11.70 12.25
C PRO A 219 -6.82 13.00 11.49
N ASP A 220 -6.40 14.13 12.07
CA ASP A 220 -6.53 15.42 11.42
C ASP A 220 -5.74 15.47 10.10
N LYS A 221 -6.41 15.94 9.04
CA LYS A 221 -5.86 16.09 7.69
C LYS A 221 -4.75 17.14 7.63
N TYR A 222 -4.78 18.16 8.50
CA TYR A 222 -3.82 19.26 8.45
C TYR A 222 -2.48 18.96 9.13
N HIS A 223 -2.50 18.19 10.22
CA HIS A 223 -1.30 17.81 10.96
C HIS A 223 -0.80 16.40 10.61
N GLY A 224 -1.64 15.58 9.98
CA GLY A 224 -1.34 14.18 9.67
C GLY A 224 -1.11 13.32 10.92
N LEU A 225 -0.83 12.03 10.72
CA LEU A 225 -0.24 11.22 11.77
C LEU A 225 1.29 11.37 11.67
N THR A 226 1.84 12.38 12.35
CA THR A 226 3.28 12.72 12.32
C THR A 226 4.11 11.96 13.36
N ASP A 227 3.51 11.62 14.50
CA ASP A 227 4.14 10.86 15.59
C ASP A 227 4.60 9.47 15.11
N ILE A 228 5.91 9.31 14.99
CA ILE A 228 6.56 8.14 14.39
C ILE A 228 6.19 6.84 15.14
N ASP A 229 6.19 6.85 16.48
CA ASP A 229 5.85 5.67 17.28
C ASP A 229 4.39 5.28 17.10
N LYS A 230 3.47 6.27 17.04
CA LYS A 230 2.06 6.01 16.74
C LYS A 230 1.88 5.47 15.32
N ARG A 231 2.63 5.96 14.32
CA ARG A 231 2.60 5.42 12.94
C ARG A 231 3.02 3.95 12.88
N TYR A 232 4.09 3.57 13.60
CA TYR A 232 4.53 2.18 13.67
C TYR A 232 3.51 1.29 14.38
N ARG A 233 2.94 1.73 15.51
CA ARG A 233 1.94 0.95 16.29
C ARG A 233 0.55 0.90 15.63
N GLN A 234 0.16 1.92 14.89
CA GLN A 234 -1.16 2.05 14.25
C GLN A 234 -1.02 2.18 12.73
N ARG A 235 -0.28 1.25 12.10
CA ARG A 235 0.02 1.31 10.66
C ARG A 235 -1.23 1.42 9.77
N TYR A 236 -2.33 0.77 10.16
CA TYR A 236 -3.61 0.86 9.47
C TYR A 236 -4.18 2.30 9.43
N VAL A 237 -3.92 3.11 10.46
CA VAL A 237 -4.28 4.55 10.50
C VAL A 237 -3.32 5.36 9.64
N ASP A 238 -2.02 5.06 9.75
CA ASP A 238 -0.96 5.72 8.97
C ASP A 238 -1.20 5.59 7.46
N MET A 239 -1.53 4.39 6.95
CA MET A 239 -1.85 4.16 5.55
C MET A 239 -3.11 4.90 5.04
N ILE A 240 -4.04 5.27 5.95
CA ILE A 240 -5.23 6.07 5.57
C ILE A 240 -4.89 7.56 5.52
N ALA A 241 -4.09 8.04 6.48
CA ALA A 241 -3.68 9.44 6.59
C ALA A 241 -2.62 9.84 5.53
N ASN A 242 -1.67 8.94 5.28
CA ASN A 242 -0.46 9.14 4.50
C ASN A 242 -0.42 8.11 3.34
N PRO A 243 -1.07 8.39 2.19
CA PRO A 243 -1.23 7.42 1.09
C PRO A 243 0.10 6.88 0.52
N GLU A 244 1.17 7.68 0.57
CA GLU A 244 2.50 7.29 0.12
C GLU A 244 3.08 6.11 0.92
N VAL A 245 2.62 5.90 2.16
CA VAL A 245 2.98 4.72 2.97
C VAL A 245 2.43 3.45 2.33
N ALA A 246 1.20 3.47 1.82
CA ALA A 246 0.62 2.32 1.13
C ALA A 246 1.42 1.96 -0.14
N ASP A 247 1.95 2.97 -0.85
CA ASP A 247 2.83 2.76 -1.99
C ASP A 247 4.19 2.15 -1.61
N VAL A 248 4.73 2.44 -0.42
CA VAL A 248 5.93 1.75 0.09
C VAL A 248 5.66 0.25 0.28
N PHE A 249 4.50 -0.13 0.85
CA PHE A 249 4.14 -1.55 0.99
C PHE A 249 3.91 -2.24 -0.37
N ARG A 250 3.24 -1.57 -1.32
CA ARG A 250 3.08 -2.07 -2.70
C ARG A 250 4.43 -2.27 -3.39
N LYS A 251 5.35 -1.32 -3.24
CA LYS A 251 6.71 -1.41 -3.78
C LYS A 251 7.50 -2.55 -3.13
N ARG A 252 7.42 -2.74 -1.80
CA ARG A 252 8.04 -3.88 -1.11
C ARG A 252 7.53 -5.22 -1.66
N ALA A 253 6.22 -5.39 -1.79
CA ALA A 253 5.63 -6.61 -2.36
C ALA A 253 6.07 -6.86 -3.82
N LYS A 254 6.17 -5.79 -4.63
CA LYS A 254 6.68 -5.89 -6.01
C LYS A 254 8.17 -6.26 -6.06
N ILE A 255 9.01 -5.67 -5.21
CA ILE A 255 10.44 -5.98 -5.12
C ILE A 255 10.63 -7.45 -4.74
N VAL A 256 9.92 -7.93 -3.73
CA VAL A 256 9.90 -9.35 -3.30
C VAL A 256 9.49 -10.28 -4.45
N SER A 257 8.40 -9.97 -5.16
CA SER A 257 7.96 -10.76 -6.32
C SER A 257 8.99 -10.78 -7.46
N GLU A 258 9.72 -9.69 -7.66
CA GLU A 258 10.73 -9.58 -8.72
C GLU A 258 12.03 -10.32 -8.37
N ILE A 259 12.44 -10.28 -7.09
CA ILE A 259 13.57 -11.08 -6.58
C ILE A 259 13.31 -12.56 -6.84
N ARG A 260 12.13 -13.07 -6.43
CA ARG A 260 11.71 -14.47 -6.65
C ARG A 260 11.81 -14.86 -8.13
N LYS A 261 11.16 -14.13 -9.04
CA LYS A 261 11.22 -14.41 -10.50
C LYS A 261 12.63 -14.37 -11.08
N THR A 262 13.46 -13.43 -10.63
CA THR A 262 14.85 -13.28 -11.11
C THR A 262 15.70 -14.48 -10.68
N VAL A 263 15.49 -14.96 -9.45
CA VAL A 263 16.22 -16.08 -8.88
C VAL A 263 15.72 -17.42 -9.45
N GLU A 264 14.41 -17.61 -9.60
CA GLU A 264 13.79 -18.75 -10.30
C GLU A 264 14.26 -18.85 -11.76
N SER A 265 14.23 -17.76 -12.53
CA SER A 265 14.70 -17.77 -13.93
C SER A 265 16.20 -18.05 -14.07
N SER A 266 16.97 -17.86 -13.00
CA SER A 266 18.38 -18.27 -12.90
C SER A 266 18.57 -19.75 -12.55
N GLY A 267 17.48 -20.52 -12.43
CA GLY A 267 17.46 -21.97 -12.16
C GLY A 267 17.52 -22.36 -10.68
N TYR A 268 17.31 -21.42 -9.76
CA TYR A 268 17.20 -21.73 -8.33
C TYR A 268 15.81 -22.22 -7.95
N LEU A 269 15.74 -23.14 -7.00
CA LEU A 269 14.49 -23.60 -6.39
C LEU A 269 14.29 -22.96 -5.02
N GLU A 270 13.11 -22.38 -4.79
CA GLU A 270 12.72 -21.82 -3.49
C GLU A 270 12.45 -22.95 -2.49
N VAL A 271 12.96 -22.82 -1.27
CA VAL A 271 12.79 -23.79 -0.18
C VAL A 271 12.55 -23.09 1.16
N GLU A 272 11.75 -23.72 2.01
CA GLU A 272 11.53 -23.29 3.39
C GLU A 272 12.37 -24.15 4.35
N THR A 273 13.04 -23.51 5.31
CA THR A 273 13.84 -24.21 6.33
C THR A 273 13.31 -23.96 7.75
N PRO A 274 13.62 -24.81 8.74
CA PRO A 274 13.06 -24.66 10.10
C PRO A 274 13.42 -23.32 10.77
N VAL A 275 12.38 -22.56 11.14
CA VAL A 275 12.51 -21.32 11.92
C VAL A 275 12.88 -21.61 13.38
N LEU A 276 12.33 -22.68 13.97
CA LEU A 276 12.72 -23.15 15.30
C LEU A 276 13.80 -24.22 15.18
N GLN A 277 14.92 -24.03 15.87
CA GLN A 277 16.13 -24.83 15.75
C GLN A 277 16.62 -25.26 17.15
N GLY A 278 17.20 -26.47 17.25
CA GLY A 278 17.80 -26.95 18.51
C GLY A 278 19.10 -26.26 18.90
N ALA A 279 19.71 -25.52 17.97
CA ALA A 279 20.83 -24.61 18.18
C ALA A 279 20.76 -23.52 17.11
N ALA A 280 20.99 -22.26 17.49
CA ALA A 280 21.12 -21.15 16.55
C ALA A 280 22.54 -21.10 15.95
N GLY A 281 22.65 -20.72 14.68
CA GLY A 281 23.93 -20.55 13.99
C GLY A 281 23.76 -20.02 12.57
N GLY A 282 24.88 -19.79 11.87
CA GLY A 282 24.90 -19.15 10.53
C GLY A 282 25.01 -17.62 10.56
N ALA A 283 25.06 -17.01 11.74
CA ALA A 283 25.40 -15.60 11.96
C ALA A 283 25.95 -15.41 13.38
N GLU A 284 26.60 -14.27 13.64
CA GLU A 284 26.95 -13.84 14.99
C GLU A 284 25.86 -12.92 15.54
N ALA A 285 24.86 -13.51 16.19
CA ALA A 285 23.73 -12.78 16.80
C ALA A 285 23.18 -13.52 18.03
N ARG A 286 22.62 -12.77 18.98
CA ARG A 286 21.92 -13.34 20.14
C ARG A 286 20.54 -13.85 19.70
N PRO A 287 20.24 -15.16 19.82
CA PRO A 287 18.95 -15.71 19.41
C PRO A 287 17.84 -15.40 20.42
N PHE A 288 16.60 -15.43 19.94
CA PHE A 288 15.42 -15.57 20.81
C PHE A 288 15.27 -17.04 21.24
N VAL A 289 14.97 -17.25 22.52
CA VAL A 289 14.76 -18.59 23.13
C VAL A 289 13.28 -18.77 23.41
N THR A 290 12.76 -19.96 23.15
CA THR A 290 11.38 -20.38 23.48
C THR A 290 11.38 -21.84 23.94
N TYR A 291 10.34 -22.28 24.65
CA TYR A 291 10.25 -23.63 25.21
C TYR A 291 9.23 -24.49 24.45
N HIS A 292 9.62 -25.70 24.07
CA HIS A 292 8.76 -26.63 23.33
C HIS A 292 8.14 -27.68 24.27
N ASN A 293 6.94 -27.38 24.77
CA ASN A 293 6.21 -28.17 25.76
C ASN A 293 6.23 -29.70 25.51
N SER A 294 5.94 -30.14 24.29
CA SER A 294 5.86 -31.56 23.92
C SER A 294 7.22 -32.29 23.83
N LEU A 295 8.33 -31.55 23.71
CA LEU A 295 9.69 -32.11 23.65
C LEU A 295 10.49 -31.88 24.94
N GLY A 296 9.92 -31.20 25.94
CA GLY A 296 10.56 -30.96 27.23
C GLY A 296 11.86 -30.14 27.15
N ARG A 297 12.02 -29.28 26.13
CA ARG A 297 13.30 -28.59 25.85
C ARG A 297 13.15 -27.22 25.24
N ASP A 298 14.18 -26.40 25.40
CA ASP A 298 14.33 -25.13 24.71
C ASP A 298 14.58 -25.31 23.20
N LEU A 299 14.12 -24.33 22.43
CA LEU A 299 14.39 -24.12 21.01
C LEU A 299 14.75 -22.65 20.78
N TYR A 300 15.50 -22.40 19.73
CA TYR A 300 15.97 -21.08 19.33
C TYR A 300 15.29 -20.67 18.02
N LEU A 301 14.89 -19.41 17.89
CA LEU A 301 14.54 -18.85 16.59
C LEU A 301 15.81 -18.70 15.75
N ARG A 302 15.74 -19.03 14.47
CA ARG A 302 16.85 -18.92 13.53
C ARG A 302 17.36 -17.48 13.44
N ILE A 303 18.68 -17.34 13.37
CA ILE A 303 19.37 -16.06 13.13
C ILE A 303 19.90 -15.94 11.69
N ALA A 304 19.86 -17.04 10.92
CA ALA A 304 20.18 -17.12 9.51
C ALA A 304 19.62 -18.44 8.92
N THR A 305 19.50 -18.52 7.59
CA THR A 305 19.11 -19.74 6.84
C THR A 305 20.30 -20.61 6.41
N GLU A 306 21.52 -20.04 6.43
CA GLU A 306 22.74 -20.58 5.81
C GLU A 306 23.02 -22.07 6.11
N LEU A 307 22.97 -22.47 7.40
CA LEU A 307 23.32 -23.82 7.82
C LEU A 307 22.37 -24.89 7.25
N HIS A 308 21.10 -24.55 7.01
CA HIS A 308 20.14 -25.47 6.41
C HIS A 308 20.35 -25.55 4.89
N LEU A 309 20.53 -24.42 4.22
CA LEU A 309 20.82 -24.39 2.77
C LEU A 309 22.12 -25.15 2.44
N LYS A 310 23.18 -25.02 3.25
CA LYS A 310 24.41 -25.82 3.11
C LYS A 310 24.17 -27.32 3.28
N ARG A 311 23.30 -27.75 4.21
CA ARG A 311 22.94 -29.18 4.37
C ARG A 311 22.17 -29.73 3.17
N MET A 312 21.37 -28.90 2.49
CA MET A 312 20.65 -29.30 1.28
C MET A 312 21.63 -29.53 0.11
N LEU A 313 22.62 -28.65 -0.06
CA LEU A 313 23.68 -28.83 -1.05
C LEU A 313 24.48 -30.13 -0.82
N VAL A 314 24.84 -30.45 0.43
CA VAL A 314 25.56 -31.70 0.77
C VAL A 314 24.72 -32.96 0.56
N ARG A 315 23.39 -32.86 0.59
CA ARG A 315 22.46 -34.01 0.41
C ARG A 315 21.97 -34.19 -1.04
N GLY A 316 22.45 -33.38 -1.98
CA GLY A 316 21.95 -33.32 -3.36
C GLY A 316 22.34 -34.48 -4.27
N ASN A 317 21.59 -35.58 -4.23
CA ASN A 317 21.45 -36.53 -5.37
C ASN A 317 20.24 -36.15 -6.27
N LEU A 318 19.78 -34.89 -6.18
CA LEU A 318 18.68 -34.33 -6.97
C LEU A 318 19.26 -33.55 -8.15
N LYS A 319 18.55 -33.48 -9.28
CA LYS A 319 18.99 -32.78 -10.51
C LYS A 319 19.08 -31.24 -10.40
N GLN A 320 19.09 -30.68 -9.20
CA GLN A 320 18.97 -29.25 -8.93
C GLN A 320 20.06 -28.81 -7.94
N ASP A 321 21.05 -28.05 -8.41
CA ASP A 321 22.22 -27.64 -7.63
C ASP A 321 22.05 -26.25 -6.96
N LYS A 322 20.90 -25.60 -7.19
CA LYS A 322 20.66 -24.19 -6.85
C LYS A 322 19.43 -24.05 -5.96
N TRP A 323 19.62 -23.46 -4.78
CA TRP A 323 18.62 -23.34 -3.72
C TRP A 323 18.60 -21.92 -3.17
N PHE A 324 17.42 -21.38 -2.86
CA PHE A 324 17.29 -20.13 -2.11
C PHE A 324 16.11 -20.20 -1.14
N GLU A 325 16.15 -19.37 -0.11
CA GLU A 325 15.03 -19.14 0.81
C GLU A 325 14.85 -17.63 0.98
N GLU A 326 13.61 -17.15 0.95
CA GLU A 326 13.31 -15.75 1.25
C GLU A 326 13.17 -15.55 2.77
N GLU A 327 13.90 -14.59 3.34
CA GLU A 327 13.67 -14.14 4.71
C GLU A 327 12.45 -13.23 4.79
N ILE A 328 11.28 -13.85 5.00
CA ILE A 328 10.05 -13.14 5.35
C ILE A 328 10.24 -12.51 6.74
N SER A 329 10.43 -11.19 6.75
CA SER A 329 10.67 -10.31 7.92
C SER A 329 9.41 -9.60 8.38
#